data_AF-A0A523X4B1-F1
#
_entry.id   AF-A0A523X4B1-F1
#
_cell.length_a   1.000
_cell.length_b   1.000
_cell.length_c   1.000
_cell.angle_alpha   90.00
_cell.angle_beta   90.00
_cell.angle_gamma   90.00
#
_symmetry.space_group_name_H-M   'P 1'
#
loop_
_entity.id
_entity.type
_entity.pdbx_description
1 polymer ?
#
loop_
_entity_poly.entity_id
_entity_poly.type
_entity_poly.pdbx_seq_one_letter_code
_entity_poly.pdbx_strand_id
1 'polypeptide(L)'
;MQASSVKIAWKLMLTIGIYTVVIGLLLIFLTKTLFAPDFTSFTAQSWSDFLASNPKPAELFMIMQRQAGVMTLIVGLFVALMAWKSYSKAEKWAWYTLLVTGVVGWGRGVAYYVVVGDPLGRIMTIAGAVVFVIAIALPAKAILGKKAAGK
;
A
#
# COMPACT_ATOMS: atom_id res chain seq x y z
N MET A 1 -10.07 14.28 -26.27
CA MET A 1 -10.70 13.25 -25.42
C MET A 1 -9.63 12.45 -24.70
N GLN A 2 -9.81 12.15 -23.41
CA GLN A 2 -8.89 11.30 -22.65
C GLN A 2 -9.03 9.83 -23.09
N ALA A 3 -7.90 9.14 -23.31
CA ALA A 3 -7.87 7.73 -23.67
C ALA A 3 -8.60 6.86 -22.62
N SER A 4 -9.32 5.83 -23.07
CA SER A 4 -10.07 4.91 -22.20
C SER A 4 -9.18 4.25 -21.14
N SER A 5 -7.94 3.92 -21.49
CA SER A 5 -6.95 3.35 -20.58
C SER A 5 -6.66 4.24 -19.38
N VAL A 6 -6.51 5.56 -19.58
CA VAL A 6 -6.26 6.50 -18.48
C VAL A 6 -7.49 6.60 -17.57
N LYS A 7 -8.70 6.63 -18.15
CA LYS A 7 -9.97 6.70 -17.39
C LYS A 7 -10.16 5.51 -16.45
N ILE A 8 -9.75 4.32 -16.87
CA ILE A 8 -9.82 3.10 -16.05
C ILE A 8 -8.69 3.12 -15.02
N ALA A 9 -7.47 3.41 -15.46
CA ALA A 9 -6.28 3.36 -14.62
C ALA A 9 -6.33 4.30 -13.41
N TRP A 10 -6.81 5.53 -13.56
CA TRP A 10 -6.86 6.45 -12.42
C TRP A 10 -7.89 6.02 -11.38
N LYS A 11 -8.99 5.37 -11.79
CA LYS A 11 -9.97 4.82 -10.85
C LYS A 11 -9.39 3.64 -10.09
N LEU A 12 -8.68 2.74 -10.77
CA LEU A 12 -7.96 1.64 -10.11
C LEU A 12 -6.93 2.16 -9.12
N MET A 13 -6.15 3.17 -9.50
CA MET A 13 -5.17 3.79 -8.61
C MET A 13 -5.83 4.50 -7.42
N LEU A 14 -7.00 5.14 -7.63
CA LEU A 14 -7.77 5.74 -6.55
C LEU A 14 -8.29 4.67 -5.59
N THR A 15 -8.79 3.54 -6.10
CA THR A 15 -9.21 2.39 -5.28
C THR A 15 -8.04 1.86 -4.46
N ILE A 16 -6.84 1.75 -5.03
CA ILE A 16 -5.63 1.39 -4.29
C ILE A 16 -5.32 2.39 -3.16
N GLY A 17 -5.39 3.69 -3.45
CA GLY A 17 -5.19 4.73 -2.44
C GLY A 17 -6.17 4.60 -1.28
N ILE A 18 -7.47 4.45 -1.59
CA ILE A 18 -8.53 4.27 -0.59
C ILE A 18 -8.33 2.97 0.21
N TYR A 19 -8.01 1.86 -0.47
CA TYR A 19 -7.68 0.60 0.20
C TYR A 19 -6.52 0.77 1.19
N THR A 20 -5.46 1.47 0.77
CA THR A 20 -4.29 1.74 1.63
C THR A 20 -4.66 2.63 2.83
N VAL A 21 -5.54 3.61 2.64
CA VAL A 21 -6.11 4.43 3.73
C VAL A 21 -6.83 3.53 4.74
N VAL A 22 -7.69 2.63 4.28
CA VAL A 22 -8.42 1.70 5.13
C VAL A 22 -7.45 0.81 5.92
N ILE A 23 -6.44 0.22 5.25
CA ILE A 23 -5.41 -0.58 5.93
C ILE A 23 -4.67 0.24 6.99
N GLY A 24 -4.29 1.49 6.68
CA GLY A 24 -3.66 2.40 7.64
C GLY A 24 -4.54 2.64 8.88
N LEU A 25 -5.83 2.89 8.68
CA LEU A 25 -6.78 3.06 9.79
C LEU A 25 -6.93 1.77 10.61
N LEU A 26 -7.04 0.62 9.96
CA LEU A 26 -7.12 -0.68 10.66
C LEU A 26 -5.84 -0.95 11.45
N LEU A 27 -4.66 -0.59 10.96
CA LEU A 27 -3.40 -0.72 11.71
C LEU A 27 -3.32 0.23 12.91
N ILE A 28 -3.97 1.39 12.87
CA ILE A 28 -4.02 2.33 14.00
C ILE A 28 -4.98 1.84 15.09
N PHE A 29 -6.20 1.46 14.70
CA PHE A 29 -7.29 1.20 15.64
C PHE A 29 -7.46 -0.29 15.98
N LEU A 30 -7.13 -1.19 15.05
CA LEU A 30 -7.24 -2.65 15.19
C LEU A 30 -5.87 -3.33 15.12
N THR A 31 -4.83 -2.65 15.60
CA THR A 31 -3.43 -3.10 15.54
C THR A 31 -3.25 -4.54 16.04
N LYS A 32 -3.87 -4.91 17.16
CA LYS A 32 -3.70 -6.24 17.78
C LYS A 32 -4.23 -7.33 16.86
N THR A 33 -5.39 -7.08 16.25
CA THR A 33 -6.06 -8.02 15.34
C THR A 33 -5.21 -8.29 14.11
N LEU A 34 -4.55 -7.25 13.58
CA LEU A 34 -3.70 -7.37 12.40
C LEU A 34 -2.30 -7.90 12.70
N PHE A 35 -1.73 -7.57 13.87
CA PHE A 35 -0.36 -7.93 14.22
C PHE A 35 -0.21 -9.32 14.84
N ALA A 36 -1.21 -9.79 15.61
CA ALA A 36 -1.09 -11.09 16.28
C ALA A 36 -0.87 -12.28 15.33
N PRO A 37 -1.52 -12.35 14.14
CA PRO A 37 -1.24 -13.39 13.15
C PRO A 37 0.20 -13.34 12.62
N ASP A 38 0.72 -12.15 12.32
CA ASP A 38 2.11 -11.95 11.88
C ASP A 38 3.08 -12.45 12.95
N PHE A 39 2.88 -12.02 14.21
CA PHE A 39 3.72 -12.42 15.32
C PHE A 39 3.73 -13.94 15.49
N THR A 40 2.55 -14.56 15.46
CA THR A 40 2.42 -16.01 15.65
C THR A 40 3.05 -16.79 14.49
N SER A 41 2.84 -16.32 13.26
CA SER A 41 3.41 -16.96 12.06
C SER A 41 4.94 -16.90 12.06
N PHE A 42 5.52 -15.80 12.53
CA PHE A 42 6.97 -15.61 12.52
C PHE A 42 7.69 -16.28 13.71
N THR A 43 7.07 -16.25 14.89
CA THR A 43 7.71 -16.72 16.14
C THR A 43 7.28 -18.11 16.58
N ALA A 44 6.21 -18.66 16.00
CA ALA A 44 5.49 -19.84 16.48
C ALA A 44 4.97 -19.72 17.93
N GLN A 45 4.95 -18.50 18.49
CA GLN A 45 4.44 -18.21 19.84
C GLN A 45 3.13 -17.42 19.77
N SER A 46 2.20 -17.69 20.68
CA SER A 46 0.98 -16.88 20.78
C SER A 46 1.29 -15.46 21.28
N TRP A 47 0.61 -14.46 20.70
CA TRP A 47 0.75 -13.07 21.16
C TRP A 47 0.32 -12.88 22.62
N SER A 48 -0.68 -13.62 23.09
CA SER A 48 -1.17 -13.54 24.48
C SER A 48 -0.13 -14.00 25.49
N ASP A 49 0.58 -15.10 25.21
CA ASP A 49 1.60 -15.64 26.12
C ASP A 49 2.82 -14.72 26.15
N PHE A 50 3.19 -14.17 24.99
CA PHE A 50 4.26 -13.17 24.91
C PHE A 50 3.91 -11.91 25.70
N LEU A 51 2.69 -11.38 25.57
CA LEU A 51 2.23 -10.19 26.30
C LEU A 51 2.23 -10.43 27.82
N ALA A 52 1.78 -11.59 28.28
CA ALA A 52 1.77 -11.94 29.71
C ALA A 52 3.18 -11.99 30.30
N SER A 53 4.14 -12.47 29.53
CA SER A 53 5.54 -12.63 29.98
C SER A 53 6.38 -11.36 29.76
N ASN A 54 6.05 -10.56 28.76
CA ASN A 54 6.86 -9.43 28.28
C ASN A 54 5.99 -8.18 28.02
N PRO A 55 5.33 -7.61 29.05
CA PRO A 55 4.35 -6.54 28.85
C PRO A 55 4.94 -5.27 28.21
N LYS A 56 6.17 -4.89 28.58
CA LYS A 56 6.83 -3.68 28.05
C LYS A 56 7.31 -3.84 26.59
N PRO A 57 8.01 -4.92 26.21
CA PRO A 57 8.28 -5.20 24.80
C PRO A 57 7.01 -5.29 23.95
N ALA A 58 5.95 -5.93 24.46
CA ALA A 58 4.68 -6.03 23.76
C ALA A 58 4.04 -4.65 23.53
N GLU A 59 4.04 -3.78 24.54
CA GLU A 59 3.57 -2.39 24.43
C GLU A 59 4.35 -1.62 23.35
N LEU A 60 5.68 -1.76 23.31
CA LEU A 60 6.52 -1.13 22.29
C LEU A 60 6.16 -1.60 20.87
N PHE A 61 6.02 -2.91 20.65
CA PHE A 61 5.61 -3.44 19.34
C PHE A 61 4.27 -2.86 18.88
N MET A 62 3.30 -2.75 19.79
CA MET A 62 2.00 -2.16 19.48
C MET A 62 2.11 -0.69 19.08
N ILE A 63 2.95 0.10 19.74
CA ILE A 63 3.20 1.50 19.39
C ILE A 63 3.86 1.61 18.01
N MET A 64 4.89 0.79 17.74
CA MET A 64 5.57 0.78 16.45
C MET A 64 4.62 0.39 15.30
N GLN A 65 3.72 -0.56 15.53
CA GLN A 65 2.75 -0.96 14.52
C GLN A 65 1.69 0.12 14.26
N ARG A 66 1.25 0.84 15.30
CA ARG A 66 0.37 2.01 15.12
C ARG A 66 1.06 3.11 14.32
N GLN A 67 2.34 3.36 14.58
CA GLN A 67 3.14 4.32 13.80
C GLN A 67 3.23 3.91 12.33
N ALA A 68 3.44 2.61 12.05
CA ALA A 68 3.39 2.08 10.69
C ALA A 68 2.00 2.28 10.04
N GLY A 69 0.93 2.15 10.82
CA GLY A 69 -0.44 2.47 10.39
C GLY A 69 -0.62 3.94 10.00
N VAL A 70 -0.09 4.88 10.77
CA VAL A 70 -0.11 6.32 10.44
C VAL A 70 0.64 6.61 9.14
N MET A 71 1.83 6.03 8.96
CA MET A 71 2.59 6.20 7.72
C MET A 71 1.84 5.61 6.52
N THR A 72 1.23 4.45 6.69
CA THR A 72 0.41 3.79 5.66
C THR A 72 -0.80 4.65 5.29
N LEU A 73 -1.49 5.23 6.27
CA LEU A 73 -2.60 6.15 6.06
C LEU A 73 -2.19 7.37 5.23
N ILE A 74 -1.07 8.02 5.58
CA ILE A 74 -0.54 9.18 4.87
C ILE A 74 -0.22 8.81 3.41
N VAL A 75 0.44 7.67 3.18
CA VAL A 75 0.75 7.18 1.83
C VAL A 75 -0.52 6.91 1.04
N GLY A 76 -1.53 6.28 1.65
CA GLY A 76 -2.82 6.02 1.00
C GLY A 76 -3.53 7.31 0.56
N LEU A 77 -3.55 8.33 1.45
CA LEU A 77 -4.10 9.65 1.13
C LEU A 77 -3.34 10.31 -0.01
N PHE A 78 -2.00 10.26 0.02
CA PHE A 78 -1.15 10.78 -1.04
C PHE A 78 -1.47 10.11 -2.39
N VAL A 79 -1.52 8.77 -2.43
CA VAL A 79 -1.85 8.01 -3.65
C VAL A 79 -3.25 8.36 -4.16
N ALA A 80 -4.25 8.45 -3.27
CA ALA A 80 -5.62 8.80 -3.65
C ALA A 80 -5.72 10.21 -4.25
N LEU A 81 -5.09 11.20 -3.61
CA LEU A 81 -5.08 12.58 -4.10
C LEU A 81 -4.32 12.71 -5.42
N MET A 82 -3.17 12.03 -5.54
CA MET A 82 -2.38 11.96 -6.79
C MET A 82 -3.18 11.32 -7.92
N ALA A 83 -3.86 10.20 -7.63
CA ALA A 83 -4.72 9.51 -8.58
C ALA A 83 -5.82 10.44 -9.12
N TRP A 84 -6.51 11.16 -8.21
CA TRP A 84 -7.60 12.05 -8.57
C TRP A 84 -7.13 13.33 -9.28
N LYS A 85 -6.06 13.99 -8.84
CA LYS A 85 -5.70 15.33 -9.34
C LYS A 85 -4.79 15.30 -10.57
N SER A 86 -3.68 14.56 -10.52
CA SER A 86 -2.62 14.65 -11.54
C SER A 86 -2.56 13.42 -12.44
N TYR A 87 -2.72 12.24 -11.87
CA TYR A 87 -2.72 11.00 -12.65
C TYR A 87 -3.93 10.90 -13.58
N SER A 88 -5.10 11.32 -13.10
CA SER A 88 -6.32 11.45 -13.92
C SER A 88 -6.17 12.44 -15.08
N LYS A 89 -5.16 13.30 -15.09
CA LYS A 89 -4.85 14.23 -16.19
C LYS A 89 -3.76 13.72 -17.13
N ALA A 90 -3.31 12.48 -16.95
CA ALA A 90 -2.20 11.89 -17.70
C ALA A 90 -0.90 12.70 -17.59
N GLU A 91 -0.63 13.28 -16.42
CA GLU A 91 0.63 13.99 -16.16
C GLU A 91 1.78 12.99 -15.99
N LYS A 92 2.86 13.12 -16.79
CA LYS A 92 3.99 12.18 -16.80
C LYS A 92 4.69 12.07 -15.45
N TRP A 93 4.89 13.20 -14.77
CA TRP A 93 5.55 13.22 -13.46
C TRP A 93 4.75 12.41 -12.44
N ALA A 94 3.42 12.51 -12.44
CA ALA A 94 2.55 11.75 -11.54
C ALA A 94 2.64 10.24 -11.79
N TRP A 95 2.78 9.83 -13.05
CA TRP A 95 3.02 8.42 -13.38
C TRP A 95 4.34 7.92 -12.80
N TYR A 96 5.45 8.66 -12.97
CA TYR A 96 6.74 8.27 -12.39
C TYR A 96 6.73 8.27 -10.86
N THR A 97 6.13 9.29 -10.24
CA THR A 97 5.99 9.37 -8.78
C THR A 97 5.25 8.14 -8.26
N LEU A 98 4.07 7.82 -8.83
CA LEU A 98 3.28 6.67 -8.41
C LEU A 98 3.99 5.33 -8.69
N LEU A 99 4.72 5.23 -9.81
CA LEU A 99 5.55 4.05 -10.11
C LEU A 99 6.57 3.82 -9.00
N VAL A 100 7.40 4.82 -8.69
CA VAL A 100 8.48 4.69 -7.69
C VAL A 100 7.89 4.42 -6.31
N THR A 101 6.90 5.21 -5.88
CA THR A 101 6.29 5.02 -4.55
C THR A 101 5.61 3.67 -4.43
N GLY A 102 4.92 3.20 -5.49
CA GLY A 102 4.22 1.93 -5.46
C GLY A 102 5.18 0.74 -5.53
N VAL A 103 6.24 0.78 -6.34
CA VAL A 103 7.26 -0.28 -6.37
C VAL A 103 7.93 -0.42 -5.00
N VAL A 104 8.32 0.68 -4.37
CA VAL A 104 8.92 0.65 -3.03
C VAL A 104 7.91 0.17 -1.98
N GLY A 105 6.69 0.72 -1.98
CA GLY A 105 5.66 0.38 -1.01
C GLY A 105 5.20 -1.07 -1.09
N TRP A 106 4.77 -1.51 -2.28
CA TRP A 106 4.34 -2.89 -2.51
C TRP A 106 5.50 -3.88 -2.41
N GLY A 107 6.69 -3.52 -2.91
CA GLY A 107 7.89 -4.35 -2.80
C GLY A 107 8.27 -4.63 -1.33
N ARG A 108 8.25 -3.59 -0.48
CA ARG A 108 8.42 -3.75 0.97
C ARG A 108 7.36 -4.69 1.56
N GLY A 109 6.09 -4.49 1.22
CA GLY A 109 4.99 -5.30 1.75
C GLY A 109 5.13 -6.78 1.36
N VAL A 110 5.42 -7.07 0.09
CA VAL A 110 5.63 -8.44 -0.38
C VAL A 110 6.80 -9.08 0.35
N ALA A 111 7.94 -8.39 0.46
CA ALA A 111 9.10 -8.90 1.19
C ALA A 111 8.77 -9.21 2.66
N TYR A 112 8.05 -8.31 3.33
CA TYR A 112 7.62 -8.50 4.71
C TYR A 112 6.78 -9.76 4.89
N TYR A 113 5.70 -9.94 4.11
CA TYR A 113 4.81 -11.10 4.27
C TYR A 113 5.38 -12.43 3.74
N VAL A 114 6.39 -12.38 2.88
CA VAL A 114 7.17 -13.57 2.53
C VAL A 114 7.99 -14.02 3.75
N VAL A 115 8.68 -13.10 4.43
CA VAL A 115 9.51 -13.40 5.60
C VAL A 115 8.67 -13.78 6.83
N VAL A 116 7.59 -13.05 7.10
CA VAL A 116 6.73 -13.26 8.28
C VAL A 116 5.95 -14.58 8.22
N GLY A 117 5.60 -15.03 7.02
CA GLY A 117 4.90 -16.30 6.85
C GLY A 117 3.37 -16.22 6.94
N ASP A 118 2.78 -15.08 7.31
CA ASP A 118 1.32 -14.93 7.38
C ASP A 118 0.68 -15.08 5.98
N PRO A 119 -0.12 -16.13 5.73
CA PRO A 119 -0.69 -16.39 4.41
C PRO A 119 -1.72 -15.34 3.99
N LEU A 120 -2.51 -14.80 4.92
CA LEU A 120 -3.58 -13.85 4.58
C LEU A 120 -2.98 -12.51 4.15
N GLY A 121 -2.09 -11.95 4.96
CA GLY A 121 -1.37 -10.71 4.63
C GLY A 121 -0.57 -10.84 3.33
N ARG A 122 0.04 -12.00 3.07
CA ARG A 122 0.73 -12.29 1.81
C ARG A 122 -0.21 -12.21 0.61
N ILE A 123 -1.34 -12.92 0.66
CA ILE A 123 -2.31 -12.95 -0.45
C ILE A 123 -2.85 -11.54 -0.72
N MET A 124 -3.27 -10.83 0.32
CA MET A 124 -3.80 -9.47 0.20
C MET A 124 -2.77 -8.52 -0.42
N THR A 125 -1.52 -8.61 0.02
CA THR A 125 -0.45 -7.74 -0.47
C THR A 125 -0.08 -8.02 -1.93
N ILE A 126 0.00 -9.30 -2.32
CA ILE A 126 0.25 -9.68 -3.72
C ILE A 126 -0.90 -9.23 -4.61
N ALA A 127 -2.15 -9.44 -4.19
CA ALA A 127 -3.32 -9.00 -4.94
C ALA A 127 -3.30 -7.48 -5.15
N GLY A 128 -3.04 -6.70 -4.10
CA GLY A 128 -2.91 -5.25 -4.19
C GLY A 128 -1.77 -4.81 -5.12
N ALA A 129 -0.61 -5.47 -5.05
CA ALA A 129 0.54 -5.20 -5.92
C ALA A 129 0.21 -5.49 -7.39
N VAL A 130 -0.52 -6.57 -7.70
CA VAL A 130 -0.96 -6.88 -9.06
C VAL A 130 -1.91 -5.81 -9.59
N VAL A 131 -2.89 -5.38 -8.79
CA VAL A 131 -3.80 -4.30 -9.19
C VAL A 131 -3.02 -3.00 -9.43
N PHE A 132 -2.00 -2.71 -8.62
CA PHE A 132 -1.11 -1.57 -8.83
C PHE A 132 -0.34 -1.66 -10.15
N VAL A 133 0.25 -2.82 -10.46
CA VAL A 133 0.95 -3.06 -11.72
C VAL A 133 0.02 -2.82 -12.91
N ILE A 134 -1.23 -3.31 -12.84
CA ILE A 134 -2.24 -3.06 -13.88
C ILE A 134 -2.55 -1.57 -13.98
N ALA A 135 -2.78 -0.90 -12.85
CA ALA A 135 -3.12 0.52 -12.79
C ALA A 135 -2.00 1.42 -13.34
N ILE A 136 -0.73 1.04 -13.18
CA ILE A 136 0.42 1.81 -13.69
C ILE A 136 0.76 1.45 -15.14
N ALA A 137 0.66 0.19 -15.54
CA ALA A 137 1.04 -0.26 -16.87
C ALA A 137 -0.01 0.10 -17.94
N LEU A 138 -1.31 -0.04 -17.61
CA LEU A 138 -2.41 0.16 -18.56
C LEU A 138 -2.38 1.52 -19.30
N PRO A 139 -2.14 2.67 -18.64
CA PRO A 139 -2.10 3.95 -19.32
C PRO A 139 -0.70 4.36 -19.79
N ALA A 140 0.35 3.54 -19.57
CA ALA A 140 1.74 3.93 -19.78
C ALA A 140 2.00 4.46 -21.19
N LYS A 141 1.55 3.74 -22.23
CA LYS A 141 1.69 4.19 -23.64
C LYS A 141 1.01 5.54 -23.89
N ALA A 142 -0.19 5.75 -23.32
CA ALA A 142 -0.96 6.97 -23.50
C ALA A 142 -0.35 8.18 -22.77
N ILE A 143 0.21 7.96 -21.58
CA ILE A 143 0.82 9.01 -20.75
C ILE A 143 2.22 9.35 -21.27
N LEU A 144 3.07 8.35 -21.48
CA LEU A 144 4.49 8.53 -21.83
C LEU A 144 4.68 8.93 -23.30
N GLY A 145 3.80 8.44 -24.19
CA GLY A 145 3.82 8.77 -25.62
C GLY A 145 3.36 10.18 -25.98
N LYS A 146 2.81 10.94 -25.01
CA LYS A 146 2.41 12.33 -25.22
C LYS A 146 3.67 13.17 -25.49
N LYS A 147 3.85 13.72 -26.69
CA LYS A 147 4.95 14.67 -26.96
C LYS A 147 4.84 15.81 -25.94
N ALA A 148 5.97 16.20 -25.34
CA ALA A 148 5.99 17.40 -24.51
C ALA A 148 5.52 18.54 -25.42
N ALA A 149 4.45 19.24 -25.03
CA ALA A 149 4.14 20.50 -25.69
C ALA A 149 5.38 21.38 -25.48
N GLY A 150 6.11 21.64 -26.56
CA GLY A 150 7.29 22.49 -26.52
C GLY A 150 6.91 23.79 -25.84
N LYS A 151 7.68 24.17 -24.83
CA LYS A 151 7.74 25.56 -24.39
C LYS A 151 8.64 26.30 -25.35
#